data_AF-A0A958SZQ4-F1
#
_entry.id   AF-A0A958SZQ4-F1
#
_cell.length_a   1.000
_cell.length_b   1.000
_cell.length_c   1.000
_cell.angle_alpha   90.00
_cell.angle_beta   90.00
_cell.angle_gamma   90.00
#
_symmetry.space_group_name_H-M   'P 1'
#
loop_
_entity.id
_entity.type
_entity.pdbx_description
1 polymer ?
#
loop_
_entity_poly.entity_id
_entity_poly.type
_entity_poly.pdbx_seq_one_letter_code
_entity_poly.pdbx_strand_id
1 'polypeptide(L)'
;MKKRGIIFTVLYVLCMLVYAQSPDVLTAENKNTISINASLVPDKKQLSIEQIITYKNTSADTLKTIYLNDWMESYSVKTSPLAKRFAEEFKSDFHFAKNEDRGYTVITSMTQNGQDVTFDRLPEQIDVIKV
;
A
#
# COMPACT_ATOMS: atom_id res chain seq x y z
N MET A 1 -35.42 -59.81 32.00
CA MET A 1 -35.05 -59.67 30.57
C MET A 1 -35.08 -58.19 30.21
N LYS A 2 -33.91 -57.59 29.97
CA LYS A 2 -33.36 -57.28 28.64
C LYS A 2 -33.90 -55.93 28.14
N LYS A 3 -33.28 -54.83 28.61
CA LYS A 3 -32.20 -54.08 27.92
C LYS A 3 -32.69 -53.42 26.62
N ARG A 4 -32.71 -52.08 26.61
CA ARG A 4 -32.25 -51.19 25.52
C ARG A 4 -32.51 -49.72 25.89
N GLY A 5 -31.62 -49.16 26.71
CA GLY A 5 -31.57 -47.73 27.06
C GLY A 5 -30.16 -47.16 26.91
N ILE A 6 -29.40 -47.60 25.89
CA ILE A 6 -27.97 -47.25 25.71
C ILE A 6 -27.71 -46.56 24.35
N ILE A 7 -28.67 -46.54 23.43
CA ILE A 7 -28.43 -46.01 22.07
C ILE A 7 -28.37 -44.47 22.05
N PHE A 8 -29.15 -43.78 22.89
CA PHE A 8 -29.15 -42.30 22.91
C PHE A 8 -27.91 -41.69 23.57
N THR A 9 -27.34 -42.34 24.58
CA THR A 9 -26.13 -41.85 25.27
C THR A 9 -24.89 -42.01 24.39
N VAL A 10 -24.80 -43.08 23.59
CA VAL A 10 -23.66 -43.31 22.69
C VAL A 10 -23.71 -42.37 21.47
N LEU A 11 -24.91 -42.02 20.99
CA LEU A 11 -25.06 -41.05 19.89
C LEU A 11 -24.66 -39.62 20.30
N TYR A 12 -24.98 -39.22 21.54
CA TYR A 12 -24.61 -37.90 22.06
C TYR A 12 -23.10 -37.76 22.30
N VAL A 13 -22.44 -38.83 22.74
CA VAL A 13 -20.98 -38.85 22.96
C VAL A 13 -20.20 -38.86 21.63
N LEU A 14 -20.75 -39.46 20.55
CA LEU A 14 -20.10 -39.40 19.24
C LEU A 14 -20.10 -37.99 18.63
N CYS A 15 -21.11 -37.17 18.96
CA CYS A 15 -21.23 -35.81 18.43
C CYS A 15 -20.26 -34.81 19.10
N MET A 16 -19.78 -35.11 20.31
CA MET A 16 -18.80 -34.25 21.00
C MET A 16 -17.36 -34.42 20.52
N LEU A 17 -17.02 -35.50 19.82
CA LEU A 17 -15.66 -35.72 19.31
C LEU A 17 -15.34 -34.97 18.01
N VAL A 18 -16.35 -34.37 17.37
CA VAL A 18 -16.16 -33.52 16.17
C VAL A 18 -15.83 -32.07 16.55
N TYR A 19 -16.01 -31.67 17.82
CA TYR A 19 -15.67 -30.32 18.31
C TYR A 19 -14.21 -30.15 18.73
N ALA A 20 -13.35 -31.15 18.51
CA ALA A 20 -11.94 -31.13 18.92
C ALA A 20 -10.94 -30.78 17.79
N GLN A 21 -11.39 -30.26 16.65
CA GLN A 21 -10.49 -29.60 15.69
C GLN A 21 -10.63 -28.09 15.89
N SER A 22 -9.54 -27.48 16.36
CA SER A 22 -9.48 -26.05 16.69
C SER A 22 -9.91 -25.18 15.52
N PRO A 23 -10.60 -24.05 15.78
CA PRO A 23 -10.85 -23.04 14.76
C PRO A 23 -9.59 -22.17 14.64
N ASP A 24 -8.50 -22.71 14.11
CA ASP A 24 -7.40 -21.86 13.63
C ASP A 24 -7.60 -21.62 12.14
N VAL A 25 -8.76 -21.05 11.79
CA VAL A 25 -8.85 -20.29 10.54
C VAL A 25 -8.02 -19.04 10.77
N LEU A 26 -6.71 -19.15 10.51
CA LEU A 26 -5.81 -18.02 10.37
C LEU A 26 -6.18 -17.28 9.09
N THR A 27 -7.31 -16.57 9.08
CA THR A 27 -7.54 -15.53 8.10
C THR A 27 -6.60 -14.38 8.46
N ALA A 28 -5.42 -14.38 7.86
CA ALA A 28 -4.57 -13.20 7.82
C ALA A 28 -5.28 -12.13 6.99
N GLU A 29 -6.16 -11.35 7.62
CA GLU A 29 -6.74 -10.16 7.00
C GLU A 29 -5.69 -9.05 6.95
N ASN A 30 -4.81 -9.09 5.96
CA ASN A 30 -3.93 -7.98 5.63
C ASN A 30 -4.72 -6.94 4.84
N LYS A 31 -5.50 -6.12 5.55
CA LYS A 31 -6.33 -5.05 4.98
C LYS A 31 -5.55 -3.74 4.95
N ASN A 32 -4.64 -3.62 3.99
CA ASN A 32 -4.10 -2.31 3.62
C ASN A 32 -5.09 -1.62 2.69
N THR A 33 -5.46 -0.38 3.00
CA THR A 33 -6.40 0.39 2.19
C THR A 33 -5.77 1.71 1.78
N ILE A 34 -6.04 2.12 0.54
CA ILE A 34 -5.64 3.42 0.01
C ILE A 34 -6.92 4.08 -0.50
N SER A 35 -7.29 5.20 0.10
CA SER A 35 -8.39 6.05 -0.37
C SER A 35 -7.78 7.27 -1.04
N ILE A 36 -8.24 7.58 -2.25
CA ILE A 36 -7.73 8.68 -3.06
C ILE A 36 -8.92 9.54 -3.47
N ASN A 37 -8.85 10.82 -3.14
CA ASN A 37 -9.72 11.84 -3.69
C ASN A 37 -8.88 12.73 -4.62
N ALA A 38 -9.26 12.79 -5.89
CA ALA A 38 -8.52 13.53 -6.90
C ALA A 38 -9.44 14.50 -7.64
N SER A 39 -8.99 15.74 -7.80
CA SER A 39 -9.72 16.80 -8.50
C SER A 39 -8.84 17.41 -9.59
N LEU A 40 -9.31 17.38 -10.83
CA LEU A 40 -8.64 18.01 -11.96
C LEU A 40 -8.81 19.53 -11.89
N VAL A 41 -7.71 20.26 -12.05
CA VAL A 41 -7.68 21.72 -12.17
C VAL A 41 -7.19 22.09 -13.58
N PRO A 42 -8.10 22.18 -14.58
CA PRO A 42 -7.74 22.28 -16.00
C PRO A 42 -6.91 23.53 -16.32
N ASP A 43 -7.27 24.68 -15.74
CA ASP A 43 -6.60 25.97 -16.00
C ASP A 43 -5.11 25.93 -15.63
N LYS A 44 -4.75 25.10 -14.65
CA LYS A 44 -3.38 24.93 -14.17
C LYS A 44 -2.71 23.67 -14.74
N LYS A 45 -3.44 22.83 -15.48
CA LYS A 45 -3.00 21.49 -15.91
C LYS A 45 -2.50 20.63 -14.73
N GLN A 46 -3.18 20.71 -13.59
CA GLN A 46 -2.78 20.06 -12.35
C GLN A 46 -3.85 19.10 -11.85
N LEU A 47 -3.44 18.08 -11.10
CA LEU A 47 -4.31 17.20 -10.35
C LEU A 47 -4.09 17.46 -8.86
N SER A 48 -5.12 17.88 -8.15
CA SER A 48 -5.10 17.99 -6.69
C SER A 48 -5.47 16.65 -6.09
N ILE A 49 -4.61 16.08 -5.24
CA ILE A 49 -4.79 14.75 -4.66
C ILE A 49 -4.80 14.84 -3.14
N GLU A 50 -5.79 14.22 -2.51
CA GLU A 50 -5.79 13.86 -1.10
C GLU A 50 -5.78 12.33 -1.01
N GLN A 51 -4.78 11.76 -0.33
CA GLN A 51 -4.60 10.33 -0.22
C GLN A 51 -4.50 9.91 1.25
N ILE A 52 -5.27 8.90 1.64
CA ILE A 52 -5.26 8.29 2.97
C ILE A 52 -4.81 6.83 2.83
N ILE A 53 -3.72 6.48 3.49
CA ILE A 53 -3.18 5.12 3.53
C ILE A 53 -3.42 4.55 4.93
N THR A 54 -4.15 3.43 5.01
CA THR A 54 -4.27 2.65 6.25
C THR A 54 -3.43 1.40 6.10
N TYR A 55 -2.41 1.26 6.95
CA TYR A 55 -1.51 0.12 6.97
C TYR A 55 -1.57 -0.58 8.33
N LYS A 56 -1.66 -1.91 8.31
CA LYS A 56 -1.60 -2.74 9.52
C LYS A 56 -0.30 -3.53 9.54
N ASN A 57 0.60 -3.20 10.46
CA ASN A 57 1.81 -3.99 10.68
C ASN A 57 1.43 -5.35 11.29
N THR A 58 1.69 -6.44 10.56
CA THR A 58 1.44 -7.81 11.01
C THR A 58 2.70 -8.50 11.53
N SER A 59 3.86 -7.82 11.50
CA SER A 59 5.10 -8.37 12.05
C SER A 59 5.14 -8.25 13.57
N ALA A 60 5.97 -9.07 14.21
CA ALA A 60 6.23 -8.97 15.65
C ALA A 60 7.15 -7.79 16.02
N ASP A 61 7.77 -7.15 15.01
CA ASP A 61 8.69 -6.03 15.19
C ASP A 61 7.99 -4.69 14.95
N THR A 62 8.57 -3.62 15.48
CA THR A 62 8.06 -2.25 15.31
C THR A 62 8.43 -1.71 13.93
N LEU A 63 7.43 -1.32 13.14
CA LEU A 63 7.65 -0.60 11.89
C LEU A 63 8.11 0.83 12.21
N LYS A 64 9.31 1.18 11.74
CA LYS A 64 9.92 2.51 11.98
C LYS A 64 9.83 3.46 10.80
N THR A 65 9.71 2.93 9.60
CA THR A 65 9.83 3.68 8.35
C THR A 65 8.88 3.11 7.32
N ILE A 66 8.24 3.98 6.54
CA ILE A 66 7.44 3.59 5.37
C ILE A 66 8.10 4.17 4.12
N TYR A 67 8.15 3.36 3.06
CA TYR A 67 8.58 3.80 1.74
C TYR A 67 7.37 3.86 0.81
N LEU A 68 7.16 5.02 0.20
CA LEU A 68 6.06 5.29 -0.72
C LEU A 68 6.61 5.60 -2.11
N ASN A 69 5.91 5.12 -3.13
CA ASN A 69 6.25 5.43 -4.52
C ASN A 69 5.61 6.75 -4.94
N ASP A 70 6.37 7.55 -5.68
CA ASP A 70 5.96 8.80 -6.30
C ASP A 70 6.47 8.85 -7.75
N TRP A 71 5.84 8.05 -8.60
CA TRP A 71 6.25 7.89 -10.00
C TRP A 71 6.14 9.17 -10.81
N MET A 72 5.28 10.10 -10.42
CA MET A 72 5.15 11.39 -11.11
C MET A 72 6.42 12.21 -10.94
N GLU A 73 7.12 12.08 -9.82
CA GLU A 73 8.43 12.70 -9.61
C GLU A 73 9.53 12.11 -10.51
N SER A 74 9.42 10.84 -10.93
CA SER A 74 10.39 10.23 -11.87
C SER A 74 10.50 11.02 -13.18
N TYR A 75 9.45 11.76 -13.55
CA TYR A 75 9.40 12.58 -14.76
C TYR A 75 9.92 14.02 -14.56
N SER A 76 10.27 14.42 -13.34
CA SER A 76 10.62 15.81 -13.01
C SER A 76 11.92 16.29 -13.66
N VAL A 77 12.91 15.39 -13.78
CA VAL A 77 14.26 15.69 -14.27
C VAL A 77 14.75 14.68 -15.30
N LYS A 78 15.55 15.15 -16.26
CA LYS A 78 16.11 14.33 -17.36
C LYS A 78 17.22 13.37 -16.93
N THR A 79 17.62 13.44 -15.65
CA THR A 79 18.68 12.62 -15.06
C THR A 79 18.16 11.59 -14.07
N SER A 80 16.82 11.49 -13.91
CA SER A 80 16.22 10.47 -13.06
C SER A 80 16.54 9.06 -13.57
N PRO A 81 16.46 8.01 -12.73
CA PRO A 81 16.62 6.64 -13.19
C PRO A 81 15.71 6.29 -14.38
N LEU A 82 14.45 6.73 -14.34
CA LEU A 82 13.49 6.53 -15.42
C LEU A 82 13.93 7.23 -16.71
N ALA A 83 14.37 8.48 -16.61
CA ALA A 83 14.86 9.26 -17.75
C ALA A 83 16.07 8.60 -18.42
N LYS A 84 16.99 8.07 -17.61
CA LYS A 84 18.15 7.31 -18.09
C LYS A 84 17.72 6.06 -18.85
N ARG A 85 16.73 5.31 -18.33
CA ARG A 85 16.17 4.15 -19.04
C ARG A 85 15.53 4.52 -20.37
N PHE A 86 14.78 5.62 -20.45
CA PHE A 86 14.25 6.10 -21.73
C PHE A 86 15.37 6.43 -22.73
N ALA A 87 16.46 7.05 -22.27
CA ALA A 87 17.61 7.34 -23.12
C ALA A 87 18.31 6.05 -23.61
N GLU A 88 18.47 5.05 -22.74
CA GLU A 88 19.02 3.72 -23.10
C GLU A 88 18.16 2.99 -24.13
N GLU A 89 16.84 3.18 -24.09
CA GLU A 89 15.88 2.65 -25.06
C GLU A 89 15.73 3.52 -26.33
N PHE A 90 16.57 4.54 -26.51
CA PHE A 90 16.50 5.49 -27.62
C PHE A 90 15.15 6.25 -27.73
N LYS A 91 14.40 6.37 -26.63
CA LYS A 91 13.17 7.18 -26.55
C LYS A 91 13.52 8.64 -26.29
N SER A 92 13.58 9.43 -27.35
CA SER A 92 14.05 10.81 -27.31
C SER A 92 13.01 11.84 -26.87
N ASP A 93 11.72 11.50 -26.91
CA ASP A 93 10.61 12.42 -26.57
C ASP A 93 10.80 13.05 -25.18
N PHE A 94 11.14 12.23 -24.18
CA PHE A 94 11.37 12.71 -22.82
C PHE A 94 12.68 13.53 -22.70
N HIS A 95 13.73 13.16 -23.45
CA HIS A 95 14.98 13.90 -23.47
C HIS A 95 14.79 15.33 -24.02
N PHE A 96 13.90 15.52 -24.99
CA PHE A 96 13.62 16.82 -25.58
C PHE A 96 12.48 17.59 -24.90
N ALA A 97 11.73 16.96 -23.99
CA ALA A 97 10.64 17.61 -23.25
C ALA A 97 11.10 18.90 -22.54
N LYS A 98 10.28 19.94 -22.65
CA LYS A 98 10.47 21.21 -21.93
C LYS A 98 10.14 21.04 -20.45
N ASN A 99 10.48 22.03 -19.62
CA ASN A 99 10.20 21.93 -18.19
C ASN A 99 8.70 21.91 -17.90
N GLU A 100 7.91 22.71 -18.63
CA GLU A 100 6.45 22.78 -18.47
C GLU A 100 5.69 21.53 -18.95
N ASP A 101 6.31 20.68 -19.76
CA ASP A 101 5.72 19.45 -20.28
C ASP A 101 6.06 18.23 -19.42
N ARG A 102 6.88 18.40 -18.37
CA ARG A 102 7.29 17.32 -17.47
C ARG A 102 6.36 17.19 -16.27
N GLY A 103 6.10 15.95 -15.89
CA GLY A 103 5.39 15.62 -14.65
C GLY A 103 6.28 15.81 -13.43
N TYR A 104 5.69 16.20 -12.31
CA TYR A 104 6.33 16.29 -11.00
C TYR A 104 5.25 16.24 -9.91
N THR A 105 5.67 15.99 -8.67
CA THR A 105 4.77 16.00 -7.51
C THR A 105 5.20 17.05 -6.50
N VAL A 106 4.23 17.78 -5.97
CA VAL A 106 4.44 18.68 -4.83
C VAL A 106 3.61 18.17 -3.66
N ILE A 107 4.28 17.80 -2.58
CA ILE A 107 3.63 17.36 -1.34
C ILE A 107 3.48 18.58 -0.44
N THR A 108 2.25 19.05 -0.25
CA THR A 108 1.97 20.23 0.57
C THR A 108 1.88 19.92 2.05
N SER A 109 1.47 18.70 2.40
CA SER A 109 1.32 18.24 3.78
C SER A 109 1.34 16.72 3.83
N MET A 110 1.96 16.16 4.85
CA MET A 110 1.89 14.74 5.16
C MET A 110 1.74 14.58 6.66
N THR A 111 0.74 13.81 7.07
CA THR A 111 0.44 13.59 8.48
C THR A 111 0.24 12.12 8.77
N GLN A 112 0.68 11.68 9.94
CA GLN A 112 0.37 10.36 10.50
C GLN A 112 -0.51 10.56 11.73
N ASN A 113 -1.73 10.02 11.71
CA ASN A 113 -2.69 10.12 12.82
C ASN A 113 -2.90 11.57 13.32
N GLY A 114 -2.90 12.54 12.41
CA GLY A 114 -3.09 13.97 12.71
C GLY A 114 -1.85 14.70 13.24
N GLN A 115 -0.67 14.07 13.22
CA GLN A 115 0.60 14.73 13.51
C GLN A 115 1.43 14.87 12.23
N ASP A 116 2.07 16.02 12.04
CA ASP A 116 2.97 16.23 10.92
C ASP A 116 4.15 15.26 10.98
N VAL A 117 4.54 14.74 9.82
CA VAL A 117 5.68 13.85 9.68
C VAL A 117 6.71 14.45 8.73
N THR A 118 7.98 14.24 9.04
CA THR A 118 9.07 14.55 8.13
C THR A 118 9.20 13.45 7.11
N PHE A 119 9.40 13.81 5.85
CA PHE A 119 9.67 12.85 4.79
C PHE A 119 10.83 13.34 3.93
N ASP A 120 11.57 12.39 3.37
CA ASP A 120 12.71 12.66 2.49
C ASP A 120 12.63 11.77 1.25
N ARG A 121 13.05 12.29 0.09
CA ARG A 121 13.27 11.46 -1.10
C ARG A 121 14.60 10.72 -0.98
N LEU A 122 14.64 9.46 -1.42
CA LEU A 122 15.88 8.69 -1.38
C LEU A 122 16.93 9.24 -2.36
N PRO A 123 18.22 9.23 -1.98
CA PRO A 123 19.29 9.54 -2.92
C PRO A 123 19.22 8.61 -4.13
N GLU A 124 19.39 9.19 -5.32
CA GLU A 124 19.35 8.48 -6.62
C GLU A 124 17.98 7.86 -6.99
N GLN A 125 17.01 7.83 -6.08
CA GLN A 125 15.65 7.30 -6.27
C GLN A 125 14.63 8.37 -5.89
N ILE A 126 14.55 9.41 -6.71
CA ILE A 126 13.68 10.58 -6.46
C ILE A 126 12.19 10.22 -6.38
N ASP A 127 11.83 9.07 -6.92
CA ASP A 127 10.49 8.50 -6.96
C ASP A 127 10.15 7.62 -5.75
N VAL A 128 11.02 7.58 -4.74
CA VAL A 128 10.77 6.91 -3.47
C VAL A 128 10.83 7.92 -2.33
N ILE A 129 9.74 8.00 -1.58
CA ILE A 129 9.61 8.85 -0.40
C ILE A 129 9.75 7.97 0.84
N LYS A 130 10.65 8.36 1.73
CA LYS A 130 10.83 7.79 3.05
C LYS A 130 10.10 8.66 4.08
N VAL A 131 9.21 8.04 4.84
CA VAL A 131 8.46 8.64 5.94
C VAL A 131 8.84 7.95 7.25
#